data_AF-A0A7V8BLB3-F1
#
_entry.id   AF-A0A7V8BLB3-F1
#
_cell.length_a   1.000
_cell.length_b   1.000
_cell.length_c   1.000
_cell.angle_alpha   90.00
_cell.angle_beta   90.00
_cell.angle_gamma   90.00
#
_symmetry.space_group_name_H-M   'P 1'
#
loop_
_entity.id
_entity.type
_entity.pdbx_description
1 polymer ?
#
loop_
_entity_poly.entity_id
_entity_poly.type
_entity_poly.pdbx_seq_one_letter_code
_entity_poly.pdbx_strand_id
1 'polypeptide(L)'
;VMWKVALLSGALAGLAGAVEVAGRAGYVTLDMSPGYGYSGIVVAMLAALHPIGVVAAAVFVAGVLVGADSMSRAVGVPTYIADVITAVALVAVLVAALGVRWRVRWR
;
A
#
# COMPACT_ATOMS: atom_id res chain seq x y z
N VAL A 1 17.09 11.12 -17.89
CA VAL A 1 16.26 10.03 -17.29
C VAL A 1 15.48 10.53 -16.08
N MET A 2 16.13 11.15 -15.09
CA MET A 2 15.50 11.63 -13.85
C MET A 2 14.26 12.52 -14.05
N TRP A 3 14.34 13.55 -14.91
CA TRP A 3 13.20 14.43 -15.18
C TRP A 3 11.98 13.71 -15.78
N LYS A 4 12.20 12.72 -16.65
CA LYS A 4 11.12 11.93 -17.25
C LYS A 4 10.39 11.10 -16.19
N VAL A 5 11.15 10.47 -15.29
CA VAL A 5 10.59 9.66 -14.21
C VAL A 5 9.81 10.52 -13.23
N ALA A 6 10.36 11.67 -12.82
CA ALA A 6 9.69 12.59 -11.90
C ALA A 6 8.37 13.15 -12.48
N LEU A 7 8.37 13.51 -13.77
CA LEU A 7 7.15 14.00 -14.44
C LEU A 7 6.10 12.89 -14.56
N LEU A 8 6.50 11.67 -14.94
CA LEU A 8 5.57 10.54 -15.07
C LEU A 8 4.99 10.11 -13.72
N SER A 9 5.82 9.94 -12.69
CA SER A 9 5.33 9.54 -11.36
C SER A 9 4.47 10.63 -10.72
N GLY A 10 4.83 11.91 -10.88
CA GLY A 10 4.04 13.04 -10.43
C GLY A 10 2.67 13.12 -11.13
N ALA A 11 2.64 12.91 -12.45
CA ALA A 11 1.39 12.88 -13.20
C ALA A 11 0.48 11.72 -12.75
N LEU A 12 1.04 10.52 -12.56
CA LEU A 12 0.28 9.35 -12.07
C LEU A 12 -0.24 9.56 -10.64
N ALA A 13 0.57 10.12 -9.74
CA ALA A 13 0.16 10.43 -8.38
C ALA A 13 -0.94 11.51 -8.36
N GLY A 14 -0.83 12.53 -9.22
CA GLY A 14 -1.85 13.56 -9.39
C GLY A 14 -3.17 13.00 -9.93
N LEU A 15 -3.12 12.10 -10.92
CA LEU A 15 -4.29 11.40 -11.44
C LEU A 15 -4.97 10.53 -10.38
N ALA A 16 -4.19 9.80 -9.57
CA ALA A 16 -4.73 9.01 -8.46
C ALA A 16 -5.48 9.89 -7.45
N GLY A 17 -4.90 11.04 -7.06
CA GLY A 17 -5.56 12.00 -6.18
C GLY A 17 -6.82 12.60 -6.81
N ALA A 18 -6.80 12.94 -8.10
CA ALA A 18 -7.97 13.44 -8.80
C ALA A 18 -9.11 12.41 -8.83
N VAL A 19 -8.80 11.11 -9.01
CA VAL A 19 -9.78 10.02 -8.97
C VAL A 19 -10.35 9.82 -7.57
N GLU A 20 -9.54 9.90 -6.50
CA GLU A 20 -10.04 9.80 -5.12
C GLU A 20 -11.02 10.95 -4.80
N VAL A 21 -10.67 12.17 -5.20
CA VAL A 21 -11.51 13.36 -4.94
C VAL A 21 -12.78 13.33 -5.78
N ALA A 22 -12.66 13.12 -7.10
CA ALA A 22 -13.81 13.17 -8.01
C ALA A 22 -14.71 11.93 -7.88
N GLY A 23 -14.15 10.78 -7.50
CA GLY A 23 -14.86 9.51 -7.44
C GLY A 23 -15.44 9.18 -6.05
N ARG A 24 -14.64 9.27 -4.99
CA ARG A 24 -15.03 8.80 -3.65
C ARG A 24 -15.60 9.89 -2.77
N ALA A 25 -14.89 11.01 -2.64
CA ALA A 25 -15.20 12.02 -1.64
C ALA A 25 -16.09 13.17 -2.16
N GLY A 26 -16.00 13.53 -3.44
CA GLY A 26 -16.82 14.55 -4.10
C GLY A 26 -16.47 16.01 -3.75
N TYR A 27 -15.60 16.25 -2.76
CA TYR A 27 -15.10 17.57 -2.35
C TYR A 27 -13.74 17.40 -1.68
N VAL A 28 -12.90 18.44 -1.66
CA VAL A 28 -11.57 18.37 -1.01
C VAL A 28 -11.72 18.32 0.52
N THR A 29 -11.26 17.22 1.14
CA THR A 29 -11.20 17.08 2.60
C THR A 29 -9.77 16.98 3.12
N LEU A 30 -9.56 17.28 4.41
CA LEU A 30 -8.27 17.14 5.07
C LEU A 30 -7.86 15.67 5.21
N ASP A 31 -8.83 14.76 5.25
CA ASP A 31 -8.62 13.30 5.32
C ASP A 31 -8.50 12.65 3.93
N MET A 32 -8.21 13.42 2.88
CA MET A 32 -8.07 12.90 1.51
C MET A 32 -6.91 11.92 1.35
N SER A 33 -5.87 12.08 2.16
CA SER A 33 -4.73 11.18 2.18
C SER A 33 -4.35 10.87 3.63
N PRO A 34 -5.02 9.92 4.28
CA PRO A 34 -4.71 9.50 5.65
C PRO A 34 -3.35 8.81 5.82
N GLY A 35 -2.48 8.86 4.80
CA GLY A 35 -1.20 8.17 4.79
C GLY A 35 -0.95 7.29 3.57
N TYR A 36 -1.71 7.43 2.47
CA TYR A 36 -1.55 6.59 1.27
C TYR A 36 -0.12 6.55 0.71
N GLY A 37 0.66 7.63 0.88
CA GLY A 37 2.10 7.64 0.55
C GLY A 37 2.92 6.64 1.38
N TYR A 38 2.66 6.53 2.69
CA TYR A 38 3.32 5.56 3.56
C TYR A 38 2.87 4.13 3.26
N SER A 39 1.57 3.92 3.03
CA SER A 39 1.06 2.61 2.58
C SER A 39 1.67 2.21 1.22
N GLY A 40 1.97 3.17 0.34
CA GLY A 40 2.68 2.94 -0.92
C GLY A 40 4.08 2.37 -0.75
N ILE A 41 4.79 2.72 0.33
CA ILE A 41 6.10 2.13 0.67
C ILE A 41 5.92 0.64 0.97
N VAL A 42 4.90 0.28 1.74
CA VAL A 42 4.58 -1.11 2.07
C VAL A 42 4.29 -1.90 0.79
N VAL A 43 3.43 -1.37 -0.08
CA VAL A 43 3.09 -1.99 -1.37
C VAL A 43 4.33 -2.20 -2.24
N ALA A 44 5.22 -1.19 -2.35
CA ALA A 44 6.44 -1.28 -3.14
C ALA A 44 7.41 -2.36 -2.62
N MET A 45 7.51 -2.50 -1.30
CA MET A 45 8.32 -3.53 -0.65
C MET A 45 7.74 -4.93 -0.82
N LEU A 46 6.42 -5.09 -0.66
CA LEU A 46 5.72 -6.35 -0.92
C LEU A 46 5.93 -6.84 -2.36
N ALA A 47 5.96 -5.91 -3.31
CA ALA A 47 6.22 -6.19 -4.72
C ALA A 47 7.70 -6.41 -5.06
N ALA A 48 8.61 -6.38 -4.08
CA ALA A 48 10.05 -6.42 -4.31
C ALA A 48 10.53 -5.41 -5.38
N LEU A 49 9.92 -4.21 -5.40
CA LEU A 49 10.18 -3.14 -6.36
C LEU A 49 9.91 -3.49 -7.84
N HIS A 50 9.20 -4.57 -8.13
CA HIS A 50 8.82 -4.93 -9.49
C HIS A 50 7.56 -4.19 -9.95
N PRO A 51 7.57 -3.50 -11.11
CA PRO A 51 6.48 -2.62 -11.52
C PRO A 51 5.14 -3.36 -11.72
N ILE A 52 5.18 -4.59 -12.23
CA ILE A 52 3.97 -5.43 -12.41
C ILE A 52 3.51 -5.99 -11.05
N GLY A 53 4.45 -6.34 -10.17
CA GLY A 53 4.15 -6.85 -8.83
C GLY A 53 3.44 -5.81 -7.95
N VAL A 54 3.72 -4.52 -8.16
CA VAL A 54 3.09 -3.41 -7.43
C VAL A 54 1.57 -3.41 -7.61
N VAL A 55 1.07 -3.77 -8.80
CA VAL A 55 -0.38 -3.82 -9.06
C VAL A 55 -1.04 -4.89 -8.20
N ALA A 56 -0.48 -6.10 -8.17
CA ALA A 56 -1.01 -7.20 -7.36
C ALA A 56 -0.93 -6.89 -5.86
N ALA A 57 0.21 -6.35 -5.40
CA ALA A 57 0.39 -5.95 -4.01
C ALA A 57 -0.56 -4.80 -3.60
N ALA A 58 -0.81 -3.84 -4.49
CA ALA A 58 -1.75 -2.75 -4.24
C ALA A 58 -3.18 -3.26 -4.08
N VAL A 59 -3.61 -4.21 -4.92
CA VAL A 59 -4.94 -4.84 -4.81
C VAL A 59 -5.08 -5.60 -3.49
N PHE A 60 -4.06 -6.34 -3.08
CA PHE A 60 -4.04 -7.03 -1.79
C PHE A 60 -4.20 -6.04 -0.62
N VAL A 61 -3.38 -4.98 -0.57
CA VAL A 61 -3.43 -3.98 0.50
C VAL A 61 -4.76 -3.22 0.48
N ALA A 62 -5.28 -2.86 -0.69
CA ALA A 62 -6.59 -2.23 -0.83
C ALA A 62 -7.72 -3.14 -0.31
N GLY A 63 -7.66 -4.43 -0.60
CA GLY A 63 -8.61 -5.42 -0.07
C GLY A 63 -8.61 -5.50 1.45
N VAL A 64 -7.42 -5.46 2.08
CA VAL A 64 -7.29 -5.43 3.54
C VAL A 64 -7.89 -4.16 4.14
N LEU A 65 -7.58 -2.99 3.56
CA LEU A 65 -8.10 -1.69 4.02
C LEU A 65 -9.63 -1.63 3.93
N VAL A 66 -10.19 -1.92 2.74
CA VAL A 66 -11.65 -1.89 2.51
C VAL A 66 -12.36 -2.98 3.32
N GLY A 67 -11.73 -4.13 3.49
CA GLY A 67 -12.22 -5.23 4.33
C GLY A 67 -12.32 -4.83 5.80
N ALA A 68 -11.28 -4.19 6.35
CA ALA A 68 -11.27 -3.69 7.72
C ALA A 68 -12.31 -2.58 7.93
N ASP A 69 -12.44 -1.65 6.99
CA ASP A 69 -13.48 -0.63 6.99
C ASP A 69 -14.90 -1.24 7.02
N SER A 70 -15.10 -2.29 6.22
CA SER A 70 -16.39 -3.00 6.16
C SER A 70 -16.68 -3.75 7.45
N MET A 71 -15.68 -4.40 8.03
CA MET A 71 -15.80 -5.09 9.32
C MET A 71 -16.03 -4.11 10.48
N SER A 72 -15.46 -2.90 10.39
CA SER A 72 -15.71 -1.83 11.33
C SER A 72 -17.16 -1.38 11.33
N ARG A 73 -17.74 -1.21 10.14
CA ARG A 73 -19.16 -0.87 10.00
C ARG A 73 -20.10 -2.01 10.39
N ALA A 74 -19.72 -3.27 10.15
CA ALA A 74 -20.60 -4.42 10.36
C ALA A 74 -20.57 -4.97 11.80
N VAL A 75 -19.39 -5.03 12.42
CA VAL A 75 -19.16 -5.75 13.70
C VAL A 75 -18.52 -4.82 14.75
N GLY A 76 -18.29 -3.54 14.44
CA GLY A 76 -17.70 -2.57 15.39
C GLY A 76 -16.21 -2.79 15.64
N VAL A 77 -15.55 -3.59 14.80
CA VAL A 77 -14.12 -3.88 14.93
C VAL A 77 -13.31 -2.64 14.52
N PRO A 78 -12.27 -2.24 15.26
CA PRO A 78 -11.51 -1.07 14.87
C PRO A 78 -10.73 -1.24 13.55
N THR A 79 -10.62 -0.15 12.78
CA THR A 79 -9.95 -0.13 11.46
C THR A 79 -8.44 -0.29 11.54
N TYR A 80 -7.82 -0.10 12.72
CA TYR A 80 -6.38 -0.29 12.95
C TYR A 80 -5.89 -1.70 12.62
N ILE A 81 -6.79 -2.69 12.52
CA ILE A 81 -6.43 -4.06 12.13
C ILE A 81 -5.82 -4.09 10.73
N ALA A 82 -6.23 -3.22 9.81
CA ALA A 82 -5.61 -3.13 8.50
C ALA A 82 -4.13 -2.76 8.58
N ASP A 83 -3.78 -1.79 9.42
CA ASP A 83 -2.39 -1.37 9.63
C ASP A 83 -1.55 -2.50 10.24
N VAL A 84 -2.13 -3.24 11.19
CA VAL A 84 -1.45 -4.40 11.79
C VAL A 84 -1.20 -5.50 10.75
N ILE A 85 -2.20 -5.84 9.92
CA ILE A 85 -2.06 -6.87 8.88
C ILE A 85 -1.00 -6.46 7.87
N THR A 86 -1.04 -5.22 7.39
CA THR A 86 -0.09 -4.72 6.39
C THR A 86 1.33 -4.63 6.95
N ALA A 87 1.50 -4.21 8.20
CA ALA A 87 2.80 -4.20 8.88
C ALA A 87 3.36 -5.61 9.07
N VAL A 88 2.54 -6.58 9.51
CA VAL A 88 2.96 -7.98 9.65
C VAL A 88 3.34 -8.58 8.29
N ALA A 89 2.57 -8.29 7.23
CA ALA A 89 2.90 -8.73 5.88
C ALA A 89 4.23 -8.15 5.40
N LEU A 90 4.48 -6.86 5.66
CA LEU A 90 5.75 -6.22 5.35
C LEU A 90 6.93 -6.90 6.07
N VAL A 91 6.79 -7.12 7.39
CA VAL A 91 7.81 -7.79 8.20
C VAL A 91 8.04 -9.22 7.69
N ALA A 92 6.99 -9.95 7.36
CA ALA A 92 7.09 -11.30 6.80
C ALA A 92 7.89 -11.31 5.48
N VAL A 93 7.61 -10.36 4.57
CA VAL A 93 8.37 -10.23 3.31
C VAL A 93 9.82 -9.81 3.56
N LEU A 94 10.08 -8.90 4.51
CA LEU A 94 11.43 -8.51 4.89
C LEU A 94 12.24 -9.69 5.45
N VAL A 95 11.65 -10.49 6.34
CA VAL A 95 12.29 -11.68 6.90
C VAL A 95 12.53 -12.73 5.81
N ALA A 96 11.55 -12.97 4.94
CA ALA A 96 11.72 -13.88 3.81
C ALA A 96 12.84 -13.42 2.87
N ALA A 97 12.89 -12.13 2.54
CA ALA A 97 13.94 -11.54 1.71
C ALA A 97 15.32 -11.66 2.37
N LEU A 98 15.41 -11.46 3.70
CA LEU A 98 16.65 -11.68 4.46
C LEU A 98 17.07 -13.15 4.41
N GLY A 99 16.14 -14.08 4.63
CA GLY A 99 16.40 -15.52 4.60
C GLY A 99 16.91 -16.03 3.25
N VAL A 100 16.37 -15.51 2.15
CA VAL A 100 16.84 -15.81 0.78
C VAL A 100 18.25 -15.25 0.56
N ARG A 101 18.51 -14.00 0.96
CA ARG A 101 19.82 -13.35 0.78
C ARG A 101 20.92 -14.02 1.60
N TRP A 102 20.60 -14.43 2.83
CA TRP A 102 21.59 -15.00 3.76
C TRP A 102 21.69 -16.52 3.71
N ARG A 103 20.96 -17.20 2.78
CA ARG A 103 21.00 -18.67 2.56
C ARG A 103 21.23 -19.38 3.88
N VAL A 104 20.28 -19.23 4.81
CA VAL A 104 20.38 -19.71 6.20
C VAL A 104 20.90 -21.15 6.18
N ARG A 105 22.22 -21.30 6.35
CA ARG A 105 22.88 -22.59 6.45
C ARG A 105 22.69 -22.96 7.92
N TRP A 106 21.59 -23.65 8.20
CA TRP A 106 21.46 -24.47 9.40
C TRP A 106 22.67 -25.40 9.40
N ARG A 107 23.63 -25.11 10.28
CA ARG A 107 24.62 -26.06 10.75
C ARG A 107 24.08 -26.69 12.02
#